data_AF-A0A7Y0R1B1-F1
#
_entry.id   AF-A0A7Y0R1B1-F1
#
_cell.length_a   1.000
_cell.length_b   1.000
_cell.length_c   1.000
_cell.angle_alpha   90.00
_cell.angle_beta   90.00
_cell.angle_gamma   90.00
#
_symmetry.space_group_name_H-M   'P 1'
#
loop_
_entity.id
_entity.type
_entity.pdbx_description
1 polymer ?
#
loop_
_entity_poly.entity_id
_entity_poly.type
_entity_poly.pdbx_seq_one_letter_code
_entity_poly.pdbx_strand_id
1 'polypeptide(L)'
;ILRRTSIMLIAFVLLFVFSCVLALSPEQLAQAKAQNVSVLSYLANATDNPFIATLGPLVAFVAITSSFLGHFLGARESLNGLITKHSNLSETRVDRISVVVLFLSIWAAAIMNPSILGMMEALSGPVIAMILFIMPMLAVHKIESMKQYRGKLSTYFVLITGIVAVSALVFSLLS
;
A
#
# COMPACT_ATOMS: atom_id res chain seq x y z
N ILE A 1 -10.23 21.15 -11.09
CA ILE A 1 -9.08 21.11 -10.15
C ILE A 1 -8.60 19.67 -9.96
N LEU A 2 -9.42 18.75 -9.41
CA LEU A 2 -9.10 17.32 -9.23
C LEU A 2 -8.39 16.66 -10.43
N ARG A 3 -8.96 16.70 -11.64
CA ARG A 3 -8.33 16.12 -12.84
C ARG A 3 -6.90 16.64 -13.10
N ARG A 4 -6.66 17.95 -12.92
CA ARG A 4 -5.33 18.55 -13.14
C ARG A 4 -4.35 18.10 -12.07
N THR A 5 -4.78 18.10 -10.82
CA THR A 5 -3.97 17.62 -9.68
C THR A 5 -3.63 16.14 -9.81
N SER A 6 -4.58 15.30 -10.20
CA SER A 6 -4.35 13.86 -10.42
C SER A 6 -3.37 13.60 -11.56
N ILE A 7 -3.51 14.31 -12.69
CA ILE A 7 -2.56 14.18 -13.81
C ILE A 7 -1.16 14.60 -13.38
N MET A 8 -1.04 15.74 -12.68
CA MET A 8 0.25 16.22 -12.17
C MET A 8 0.90 15.21 -11.23
N LEU A 9 0.13 14.65 -10.29
CA LEU A 9 0.63 13.68 -9.32
C LEU A 9 1.08 12.38 -10.00
N ILE A 10 0.27 11.83 -10.90
CA ILE A 10 0.63 10.62 -11.65
C ILE A 10 1.89 10.84 -12.49
N ALA A 11 1.96 11.96 -13.22
CA ALA A 11 3.12 12.29 -14.04
C ALA A 11 4.39 12.41 -13.19
N PHE A 12 4.30 13.11 -12.05
CA PHE A 12 5.41 13.25 -11.13
C PHE A 12 5.88 11.91 -10.55
N VAL A 13 4.96 11.07 -10.07
CA VAL A 13 5.28 9.76 -9.51
C VAL A 13 5.93 8.85 -10.57
N LEU A 14 5.36 8.79 -11.78
CA LEU A 14 5.93 7.97 -12.84
C LEU A 14 7.31 8.47 -13.27
N LEU A 15 7.48 9.78 -13.46
CA LEU A 15 8.77 10.37 -13.79
C LEU A 15 9.82 10.05 -12.72
N PHE A 16 9.44 10.18 -11.44
CA PHE A 16 10.32 9.85 -10.32
C PHE A 16 10.73 8.38 -10.31
N VAL A 17 9.78 7.46 -10.52
CA VAL A 17 10.07 6.01 -10.60
C VAL A 17 11.00 5.70 -11.76
N PHE A 18 10.71 6.21 -12.97
CA PHE A 18 11.58 5.99 -14.13
C PHE A 18 12.97 6.59 -13.92
N SER A 19 13.06 7.78 -13.32
CA SER A 19 14.35 8.39 -12.98
C SER A 19 15.17 7.51 -12.04
N CYS A 20 14.55 6.91 -11.03
CA CYS A 20 15.25 6.01 -10.10
C CYS A 20 15.72 4.72 -10.79
N VAL A 21 14.88 4.13 -11.66
CA VAL A 21 15.20 2.91 -12.41
C VAL A 21 16.32 3.14 -13.42
N LEU A 22 16.36 4.32 -14.06
CA LEU A 22 17.44 4.68 -14.98
C LEU A 22 18.74 5.06 -14.27
N ALA A 23 18.67 5.50 -13.01
CA ALA A 23 19.83 5.90 -12.21
C ALA A 23 20.50 4.72 -11.48
N LEU A 24 19.77 3.66 -11.17
CA LEU A 24 20.26 2.51 -10.40
C LEU A 24 20.36 1.26 -11.27
N SER A 25 21.44 0.50 -11.10
CA SER A 25 21.57 -0.81 -11.73
C SER A 25 20.64 -1.85 -11.09
N PRO A 26 20.31 -2.96 -11.78
CA PRO A 26 19.54 -4.05 -11.20
C PRO A 26 20.16 -4.62 -9.91
N GLU A 27 21.49 -4.69 -9.84
CA GLU A 27 22.21 -5.15 -8.64
C GLU A 27 22.03 -4.17 -7.48
N GLN A 28 22.08 -2.86 -7.75
CA GLN A 28 21.88 -1.83 -6.73
C GLN A 28 20.44 -1.83 -6.20
N LEU A 29 19.43 -2.04 -7.06
CA LEU A 29 18.04 -2.20 -6.64
C LEU A 29 17.85 -3.46 -5.77
N ALA A 30 18.51 -4.57 -6.12
CA ALA A 30 18.50 -5.79 -5.32
C ALA A 30 19.16 -5.57 -3.94
N GLN A 31 20.25 -4.81 -3.88
CA GLN A 31 20.90 -4.42 -2.62
C GLN A 31 20.00 -3.53 -1.77
N ALA A 32 19.36 -2.51 -2.36
CA ALA A 32 18.41 -1.65 -1.66
C ALA A 32 17.24 -2.47 -1.06
N LYS A 33 16.72 -3.44 -1.83
CA LYS A 33 15.69 -4.39 -1.36
C LYS A 33 16.21 -5.24 -0.19
N ALA A 34 17.42 -5.77 -0.29
CA ALA A 34 18.02 -6.60 0.76
C ALA A 34 18.29 -5.80 2.06
N GLN A 35 18.68 -4.54 1.93
CA GLN A 35 18.90 -3.62 3.06
C GLN A 35 17.58 -3.11 3.67
N ASN A 36 16.44 -3.34 3.01
CA ASN A 36 15.12 -2.87 3.43
C ASN A 36 15.05 -1.34 3.62
N VAL A 37 15.77 -0.59 2.78
CA VAL A 37 15.82 0.89 2.82
C VAL A 37 15.08 1.52 1.66
N SER A 38 14.69 2.79 1.81
CA SER A 38 14.09 3.53 0.70
C SER A 38 15.11 3.79 -0.42
N VAL A 39 14.63 3.90 -1.67
CA VAL A 39 15.48 4.20 -2.82
C VAL A 39 16.26 5.51 -2.65
N LEU A 40 15.63 6.53 -2.04
CA LEU A 40 16.30 7.80 -1.73
C LEU A 40 17.41 7.65 -0.69
N SER A 41 17.17 6.86 0.36
CA SER A 41 18.18 6.54 1.37
C SER A 41 19.34 5.74 0.76
N TYR A 42 19.04 4.82 -0.16
CA TYR A 42 20.07 4.07 -0.86
C TYR A 42 20.92 4.97 -1.78
N LEU A 43 20.29 5.80 -2.61
CA LEU A 43 20.97 6.77 -3.47
C LEU A 43 21.84 7.73 -2.65
N ALA A 44 21.36 8.19 -1.50
CA ALA A 44 22.11 9.03 -0.58
C ALA A 44 23.41 8.38 -0.08
N ASN A 45 23.42 7.06 0.09
CA ASN A 45 24.60 6.32 0.54
C ASN A 45 25.51 5.88 -0.61
N ALA A 46 24.93 5.61 -1.79
CA ALA A 46 25.66 5.11 -2.95
C ALA A 46 26.29 6.22 -3.80
N THR A 47 25.84 7.46 -3.65
CA THR A 47 26.33 8.61 -4.42
C THR A 47 27.25 9.46 -3.56
N ASP A 48 28.48 9.72 -4.00
CA ASP A 48 29.43 10.67 -3.38
C ASP A 48 29.00 12.15 -3.60
N ASN A 49 27.72 12.46 -3.43
CA ASN A 49 27.18 13.80 -3.56
C ASN A 49 26.61 14.30 -2.22
N PRO A 50 27.24 15.32 -1.59
CA PRO A 50 26.81 15.86 -0.29
C PRO A 50 25.35 16.33 -0.25
N PHE A 51 24.81 16.83 -1.36
CA PHE A 51 23.42 17.26 -1.45
C PHE A 51 22.45 16.08 -1.33
N ILE A 52 22.72 14.99 -2.05
CA ILE A 52 21.86 13.80 -2.06
C ILE A 52 21.99 13.05 -0.73
N ALA A 53 23.20 12.95 -0.20
CA ALA A 53 23.50 12.33 1.10
C ALA A 53 22.67 12.95 2.25
N THR A 54 22.45 14.26 2.20
CA THR A 54 21.72 14.98 3.26
C THR A 54 20.22 15.08 2.97
N LEU A 55 19.84 15.44 1.74
CA LEU A 55 18.44 15.69 1.38
C LEU A 55 17.66 14.39 1.18
N GLY A 56 18.29 13.33 0.67
CA GLY A 56 17.61 12.05 0.39
C GLY A 56 16.93 11.46 1.63
N PRO A 57 17.67 11.23 2.74
CA PRO A 57 17.08 10.71 3.97
C PRO A 57 16.09 11.68 4.62
N LEU A 58 16.34 13.00 4.55
CA LEU A 58 15.43 14.02 5.08
C LEU A 58 14.08 14.00 4.36
N VAL A 59 14.10 13.97 3.02
CA VAL A 59 12.90 13.88 2.19
C VAL A 59 12.16 12.57 2.46
N ALA A 60 12.88 11.45 2.55
CA ALA A 60 12.28 10.16 2.90
C ALA A 60 11.60 10.20 4.27
N PHE A 61 12.25 10.78 5.28
CA PHE A 61 11.69 10.92 6.62
C PHE A 61 10.41 11.76 6.65
N VAL A 62 10.41 12.93 6.00
CA VAL A 62 9.24 13.81 5.91
C VAL A 62 8.09 13.13 5.14
N ALA A 63 8.40 12.44 4.05
CA ALA A 63 7.42 11.70 3.26
C ALA A 63 6.79 10.55 4.07
N ILE A 64 7.58 9.76 4.79
CA ILE A 64 7.09 8.66 5.63
C ILE A 64 6.23 9.22 6.77
N THR A 65 6.70 10.26 7.46
CA THR A 65 5.98 10.86 8.59
C THR A 65 4.63 11.43 8.16
N SER A 66 4.58 12.14 7.03
CA SER A 66 3.32 12.68 6.50
C SER A 66 2.35 11.58 6.06
N SER A 67 2.85 10.55 5.37
CA SER A 67 2.05 9.38 4.96
C SER A 67 1.52 8.59 6.17
N PHE A 68 2.33 8.45 7.23
CA PHE A 68 1.98 7.71 8.43
C PHE A 68 0.71 8.25 9.10
N LEU A 69 0.55 9.57 9.22
CA LEU A 69 -0.63 10.15 9.89
C LEU A 69 -1.94 9.75 9.22
N GLY A 70 -2.00 9.80 7.89
CA GLY A 70 -3.20 9.40 7.14
C GLY A 70 -3.53 7.92 7.31
N HIS A 71 -2.52 7.06 7.23
CA HIS A 71 -2.68 5.62 7.39
C HIS A 71 -3.04 5.24 8.83
N PHE A 72 -2.40 5.87 9.82
CA PHE A 72 -2.67 5.62 11.24
C PHE A 72 -4.09 6.02 11.63
N LEU A 73 -4.55 7.20 11.19
CA LEU A 73 -5.92 7.65 11.44
C LEU A 73 -6.94 6.73 10.77
N GLY A 74 -6.71 6.35 9.50
CA GLY A 74 -7.58 5.43 8.78
C GLY A 74 -7.64 4.03 9.43
N ALA A 75 -6.50 3.49 9.86
CA ALA A 75 -6.44 2.20 10.55
C ALA A 75 -7.14 2.26 11.92
N ARG A 76 -6.94 3.34 12.67
CA ARG A 76 -7.61 3.58 13.95
C ARG A 76 -9.13 3.67 13.80
N GLU A 77 -9.60 4.43 12.82
CA GLU A 77 -11.04 4.57 12.55
C GLU A 77 -11.66 3.23 12.12
N SER A 78 -10.98 2.49 11.23
CA SER A 78 -11.41 1.16 10.80
C SER A 78 -11.51 0.18 11.97
N LEU A 79 -10.48 0.14 12.85
CA LEU A 79 -10.45 -0.75 14.00
C LEU A 79 -11.50 -0.35 15.06
N ASN A 80 -11.65 0.95 15.34
CA ASN A 80 -12.69 1.46 16.22
C ASN A 80 -14.07 1.05 15.72
N GLY A 81 -14.37 1.26 14.44
CA GLY A 81 -15.64 0.87 13.83
C GLY A 81 -15.92 -0.62 13.94
N LEU A 82 -14.89 -1.47 13.76
CA LEU A 82 -15.02 -2.91 13.87
C LEU A 82 -15.29 -3.36 15.32
N ILE A 83 -14.55 -2.84 16.29
CA ILE A 83 -14.73 -3.20 17.71
C ILE A 83 -16.08 -2.70 18.24
N THR A 84 -16.47 -1.46 17.95
CA THR A 84 -17.75 -0.90 18.38
C THR A 84 -18.94 -1.66 17.78
N LYS A 85 -18.83 -2.15 16.54
CA LYS A 85 -19.90 -2.96 15.92
C LYS A 85 -20.11 -4.32 16.60
N HIS A 86 -19.06 -4.87 17.21
CA HIS A 86 -19.07 -6.20 17.81
C HIS A 86 -18.98 -6.20 19.34
N SER A 87 -19.01 -5.02 19.99
CA SER A 87 -18.93 -4.90 21.45
C SER A 87 -19.74 -3.71 21.98
N ASN A 88 -20.19 -3.80 23.24
CA ASN A 88 -20.90 -2.71 23.93
C ASN A 88 -19.95 -1.81 24.74
N LEU A 89 -18.67 -1.72 24.33
CA LEU A 89 -17.69 -0.88 25.02
C LEU A 89 -17.93 0.60 24.69
N SER A 90 -17.58 1.50 25.62
CA SER A 90 -17.63 2.94 25.34
C SER A 90 -16.60 3.34 24.28
N GLU A 91 -16.92 4.33 23.46
CA GLU A 91 -16.04 4.81 22.38
C GLU A 91 -14.64 5.17 22.89
N THR A 92 -14.55 5.82 24.06
CA THR A 92 -13.25 6.18 24.67
C THR A 92 -12.40 4.96 25.02
N ARG A 93 -13.04 3.86 25.43
CA ARG A 93 -12.33 2.61 25.77
C ARG A 93 -11.90 1.88 24.51
N VAL A 94 -12.78 1.80 23.51
CA VAL A 94 -12.45 1.25 22.19
C VAL A 94 -11.27 2.00 21.58
N ASP A 95 -11.31 3.33 21.62
CA ASP A 95 -10.26 4.17 21.08
C ASP A 95 -8.90 3.93 21.73
N ARG A 96 -8.88 3.87 23.07
CA ARG A 96 -7.65 3.56 23.82
C ARG A 96 -7.11 2.18 23.46
N ILE A 97 -7.97 1.18 23.36
CA ILE A 97 -7.57 -0.19 22.97
C ILE A 97 -6.97 -0.16 21.56
N SER A 98 -7.64 0.47 20.60
CA SER A 98 -7.17 0.56 19.22
C SER A 98 -5.81 1.25 19.12
N VAL A 99 -5.62 2.38 19.81
CA VAL A 99 -4.33 3.09 19.84
C VAL A 99 -3.23 2.21 20.44
N VAL A 100 -3.50 1.52 21.55
CA VAL A 100 -2.52 0.61 22.18
C VAL A 100 -2.17 -0.55 21.25
N VAL A 101 -3.17 -1.18 20.63
CA VAL A 101 -2.96 -2.30 19.69
C VAL A 101 -2.15 -1.84 18.47
N LEU A 102 -2.50 -0.71 17.88
CA LEU A 102 -1.76 -0.15 16.74
C LEU A 102 -0.32 0.20 17.12
N PHE A 103 -0.11 0.85 18.27
CA PHE A 103 1.21 1.19 18.77
C PHE A 103 2.09 -0.05 18.98
N LEU A 104 1.57 -1.06 19.69
CA LEU A 104 2.30 -2.31 19.92
C LEU A 104 2.61 -3.04 18.62
N SER A 105 1.68 -3.03 17.65
CA SER A 105 1.89 -3.64 16.33
C SER A 105 3.00 -2.93 15.55
N ILE A 106 2.99 -1.59 15.52
CA ILE A 106 4.03 -0.79 14.86
C ILE A 106 5.39 -0.99 15.55
N TRP A 107 5.41 -0.99 16.88
CA TRP A 107 6.63 -1.20 17.65
C TRP A 107 7.22 -2.59 17.43
N ALA A 108 6.39 -3.64 17.43
CA ALA A 108 6.81 -4.99 17.11
C ALA A 108 7.37 -5.09 15.69
N ALA A 109 6.68 -4.50 14.70
CA ALA A 109 7.17 -4.44 13.32
C ALA A 109 8.51 -3.70 13.20
N ALA A 110 8.70 -2.60 13.95
CA ALA A 110 9.96 -1.85 13.96
C ALA A 110 11.14 -2.67 14.50
N ILE A 111 10.92 -3.51 15.52
CA ILE A 111 11.96 -4.40 16.07
C ILE A 111 12.23 -5.57 15.12
N MET A 112 11.19 -6.18 14.58
CA MET A 112 11.31 -7.34 13.68
C MET A 112 11.93 -6.98 12.33
N ASN A 113 11.82 -5.71 11.91
CA ASN A 113 12.27 -5.20 10.62
C ASN A 113 11.87 -6.10 9.44
N PRO A 114 10.58 -6.45 9.28
CA PRO A 114 10.13 -7.28 8.16
C PRO A 114 10.34 -6.54 6.85
N SER A 115 10.55 -7.28 5.75
CA SER A 115 10.68 -6.70 4.41
C SER A 115 9.46 -5.84 4.09
N ILE A 116 9.66 -4.54 3.87
CA ILE A 116 8.57 -3.60 3.55
C ILE A 116 7.92 -4.01 2.23
N LEU A 117 8.73 -4.35 1.23
CA LEU A 117 8.23 -4.81 -0.06
C LEU A 117 7.46 -6.14 0.08
N GLY A 118 7.99 -7.08 0.87
CA GLY A 118 7.31 -8.34 1.16
C GLY A 118 5.97 -8.13 1.85
N MET A 119 5.87 -7.22 2.82
CA MET A 119 4.59 -6.89 3.47
C MET A 119 3.59 -6.26 2.50
N MET A 120 4.05 -5.37 1.61
CA MET A 120 3.20 -4.77 0.58
C MET A 120 2.68 -5.83 -0.39
N GLU A 121 3.55 -6.71 -0.88
CA GLU A 121 3.16 -7.80 -1.77
C GLU A 121 2.20 -8.78 -1.10
N ALA A 122 2.52 -9.22 0.13
CA ALA A 122 1.77 -10.25 0.82
C ALA A 122 0.38 -9.80 1.29
N LEU A 123 0.28 -8.60 1.87
CA LEU A 123 -0.99 -8.12 2.44
C LEU A 123 -1.74 -7.25 1.43
N SER A 124 -1.08 -6.29 0.81
CA SER A 124 -1.74 -5.32 -0.07
C SER A 124 -2.05 -5.92 -1.44
N GLY A 125 -1.23 -6.83 -1.96
CA GLY A 125 -1.42 -7.46 -3.26
C GLY A 125 -2.79 -8.13 -3.40
N PRO A 126 -3.09 -9.17 -2.58
CA PRO A 126 -4.38 -9.86 -2.65
C PRO A 126 -5.57 -8.94 -2.38
N VAL A 127 -5.46 -8.05 -1.38
CA VAL A 127 -6.55 -7.14 -1.01
C VAL A 127 -6.87 -6.16 -2.13
N ILE A 128 -5.86 -5.53 -2.74
CA ILE A 128 -6.05 -4.63 -3.88
C ILE A 128 -6.61 -5.39 -5.07
N ALA A 129 -6.10 -6.59 -5.39
CA ALA A 129 -6.62 -7.40 -6.48
C ALA A 129 -8.11 -7.75 -6.28
N MET A 130 -8.50 -8.10 -5.06
CA MET A 130 -9.91 -8.33 -4.72
C MET A 130 -10.76 -7.06 -4.89
N ILE A 131 -10.30 -5.90 -4.42
CA ILE A 131 -11.03 -4.63 -4.54
C ILE A 131 -11.14 -4.17 -5.99
N LEU A 132 -10.09 -4.34 -6.79
CA LEU A 132 -10.06 -3.87 -8.19
C LEU A 132 -10.77 -4.81 -9.16
N PHE A 133 -10.67 -6.12 -8.96
CA PHE A 133 -11.19 -7.09 -9.93
C PHE A 133 -12.45 -7.82 -9.44
N ILE A 134 -12.53 -8.21 -8.17
CA ILE A 134 -13.64 -9.04 -7.67
C ILE A 134 -14.80 -8.18 -7.16
N MET A 135 -14.53 -7.14 -6.38
CA MET A 135 -15.57 -6.29 -5.79
C MET A 135 -16.49 -5.63 -6.84
N PRO A 136 -16.00 -5.06 -7.96
CA PRO A 136 -16.87 -4.46 -8.97
C PRO A 136 -17.74 -5.52 -9.66
N MET A 137 -17.18 -6.72 -9.83
CA MET A 137 -17.88 -7.86 -10.40
C MET A 137 -19.02 -8.35 -9.51
N LEU A 138 -18.78 -8.43 -8.20
CA LEU A 138 -19.83 -8.71 -7.21
C LEU A 138 -20.88 -7.60 -7.19
N ALA A 139 -20.47 -6.34 -7.32
CA ALA A 139 -21.37 -5.19 -7.36
C ALA A 139 -22.32 -5.25 -8.59
N VAL A 140 -21.84 -5.63 -9.77
CA VAL A 140 -22.68 -5.82 -10.97
C VAL A 140 -23.79 -6.86 -10.76
N HIS A 141 -23.52 -7.91 -9.97
CA HIS A 141 -24.48 -8.98 -9.68
C HIS A 141 -25.43 -8.66 -8.51
N LYS A 142 -24.98 -7.88 -7.51
CA LYS A 142 -25.80 -7.55 -6.33
C LYS A 142 -26.56 -6.22 -6.44
N ILE A 143 -26.03 -5.25 -7.19
CA ILE A 143 -26.60 -3.90 -7.27
C ILE A 143 -27.47 -3.79 -8.52
N GLU A 144 -28.72 -3.40 -8.33
CA GLU A 144 -29.72 -3.30 -9.39
C GLU A 144 -29.38 -2.24 -10.43
N SER A 145 -28.81 -1.10 -10.02
CA SER A 145 -28.38 -0.02 -10.92
C SER A 145 -27.24 -0.42 -11.87
N MET A 146 -26.53 -1.52 -11.60
CA MET A 146 -25.43 -2.03 -12.43
C MET A 146 -25.84 -3.22 -13.31
N LYS A 147 -27.13 -3.60 -13.35
CA LYS A 147 -27.65 -4.71 -14.17
C LYS A 147 -27.25 -4.60 -15.65
N GLN A 148 -27.14 -3.38 -16.19
CA GLN A 148 -26.72 -3.11 -17.56
C GLN A 148 -25.32 -3.63 -17.95
N TYR A 149 -24.49 -3.98 -16.97
CA TYR A 149 -23.15 -4.57 -17.19
C TYR A 149 -23.11 -6.09 -17.02
N ARG A 150 -24.24 -6.72 -16.70
CA ARG A 150 -24.34 -8.19 -16.59
C ARG A 150 -24.21 -8.85 -17.97
N GLY A 151 -23.58 -10.01 -18.00
CA GLY A 151 -23.46 -10.82 -19.23
C GLY A 151 -22.51 -10.26 -20.30
N LYS A 152 -21.88 -9.09 -20.08
CA LYS A 152 -20.89 -8.55 -21.01
C LYS A 152 -19.60 -9.38 -20.95
N LEU A 153 -18.98 -9.57 -22.11
CA LEU A 153 -17.73 -10.32 -22.20
C LEU A 153 -16.60 -9.68 -21.37
N SER A 154 -16.58 -8.35 -21.28
CA SER A 154 -15.65 -7.60 -20.43
C SER A 154 -15.79 -7.93 -18.94
N THR A 155 -17.01 -8.14 -18.47
CA THR A 155 -17.35 -8.50 -17.08
C THR A 155 -16.74 -9.89 -16.77
N TYR A 156 -16.94 -10.88 -17.62
CA TYR A 156 -16.30 -12.20 -17.45
C TYR A 156 -14.77 -12.15 -17.55
N PHE A 157 -14.23 -11.37 -18.49
CA PHE A 157 -12.78 -11.19 -18.64
C PHE A 157 -12.14 -10.60 -17.37
N VAL A 158 -12.72 -9.55 -16.79
CA VAL A 158 -12.25 -8.92 -15.54
C VAL A 158 -12.31 -9.92 -14.39
N LEU A 159 -13.39 -10.70 -14.29
CA LEU A 159 -13.55 -11.71 -13.24
C LEU A 159 -12.50 -12.82 -13.34
N ILE A 160 -12.30 -13.39 -14.54
CA ILE A 160 -11.32 -14.46 -14.76
C ILE A 160 -9.91 -13.96 -14.48
N THR A 161 -9.56 -12.79 -15.02
CA THR A 161 -8.26 -12.16 -14.78
C THR A 161 -8.04 -11.89 -13.29
N GLY A 162 -9.07 -11.41 -12.59
CA GLY A 162 -9.05 -11.22 -11.14
C GLY A 162 -8.83 -12.50 -10.35
N ILE A 163 -9.55 -13.57 -10.70
CA ILE A 163 -9.40 -14.88 -10.05
C ILE A 163 -7.99 -15.42 -10.25
N VAL A 164 -7.45 -15.35 -11.47
CA VAL A 164 -6.08 -15.76 -11.77
C VAL A 164 -5.07 -14.93 -10.98
N ALA A 165 -5.22 -13.61 -10.95
CA ALA A 165 -4.33 -12.71 -10.22
C ALA A 165 -4.34 -12.98 -8.71
N VAL A 166 -5.53 -13.10 -8.10
CA VAL A 166 -5.66 -13.44 -6.67
C VAL A 166 -5.08 -14.81 -6.39
N SER A 167 -5.34 -15.80 -7.24
CA SER A 167 -4.81 -17.16 -7.07
C SER A 167 -3.28 -17.19 -7.12
N ALA A 168 -2.66 -16.45 -8.04
CA ALA A 168 -1.20 -16.35 -8.14
C ALA A 168 -0.58 -15.69 -6.91
N LEU A 169 -1.18 -14.60 -6.41
CA LEU A 169 -0.71 -13.89 -5.22
C LEU A 169 -0.88 -14.73 -3.95
N VAL A 170 -2.00 -15.44 -3.82
CA VAL A 170 -2.22 -16.36 -2.69
C VAL A 170 -1.28 -17.56 -2.75
N PHE A 171 -1.04 -18.12 -3.93
CA PHE A 171 -0.06 -19.19 -4.12
C PHE A 171 1.33 -18.74 -3.70
N SER A 172 1.79 -17.57 -4.17
CA SER A 172 3.08 -16.99 -3.78
C SER A 172 3.21 -16.67 -2.29
N LEU A 173 2.09 -16.55 -1.56
CA LEU A 173 2.09 -16.30 -0.12
C LEU A 173 2.14 -17.59 0.70
N LEU A 174 1.61 -18.69 0.14
CA LEU A 174 1.56 -20.01 0.78
C LEU A 174 2.75 -20.92 0.42
N SER A 175 3.45 -20.66 -0.69
CA SER A 175 4.66 -21.38 -1.14
C SER A 175 5.95 -20.72 -0.66
#